data_AF-A0A060CGI4-F1
#
_entry.id   AF-A0A060CGI4-F1
#
_cell.length_a   1.000
_cell.length_b   1.000
_cell.length_c   1.000
_cell.angle_alpha   90.00
_cell.angle_beta   90.00
_cell.angle_gamma   90.00
#
_symmetry.space_group_name_H-M   'P 1'
#
loop_
_entity.id
_entity.type
_entity.pdbx_description
1 polymer ?
#
loop_
_entity_poly.entity_id
_entity_poly.type
_entity_poly.pdbx_seq_one_letter_code
_entity_poly.pdbx_strand_id
1 'polypeptide(L)'
;MRHNEELLVTTTVVTNQETSITLPKRYAWSPETPELYDVTVNMGEDCVSSYFSLRKISVVRDVQGTLRFALNGRPYFMNGVLDQGYWPDTLLTPPNEEALKRDILTMKQVGFNTLRKHVKVETESFYAMCDLYGMLVWSGHA
;
A
#
# COMPACT_ATOMS: atom_id res chain seq x y z
N MET A 1 6.44 -10.82 -9.13
CA MET A 1 7.44 -11.70 -8.48
C MET A 1 7.89 -10.99 -7.22
N ARG A 2 7.46 -11.46 -6.05
CA ARG A 2 7.99 -11.02 -4.76
C ARG A 2 8.97 -12.06 -4.24
N HIS A 3 9.96 -11.55 -3.53
CA HIS A 3 11.09 -12.25 -2.98
C HIS A 3 10.67 -13.43 -2.09
N ASN A 4 11.36 -14.56 -2.27
CA ASN A 4 11.52 -15.72 -1.38
C ASN A 4 10.36 -16.04 -0.43
N GLU A 5 9.80 -17.24 -0.55
CA GLU A 5 8.97 -17.93 0.46
C GLU A 5 9.78 -18.25 1.74
N GLU A 6 10.54 -17.28 2.26
CA GLU A 6 11.32 -17.37 3.47
C GLU A 6 10.41 -17.00 4.66
N LEU A 7 10.16 -17.97 5.54
CA LEU A 7 9.49 -17.70 6.81
C LEU A 7 10.37 -16.78 7.67
N LEU A 8 9.89 -15.56 7.92
CA LEU A 8 10.64 -14.56 8.69
C LEU A 8 10.52 -14.76 10.21
N VAL A 9 9.32 -15.08 10.70
CA VAL A 9 9.03 -15.26 12.12
C VAL A 9 7.74 -16.07 12.31
N THR A 10 7.72 -16.91 13.34
CA THR A 10 6.51 -17.53 13.87
C THR A 10 6.49 -17.32 15.38
N THR A 11 5.33 -16.96 15.93
CA THR A 11 5.16 -16.80 17.37
C THR A 11 3.75 -17.20 17.79
N THR A 12 3.59 -17.59 19.06
CA THR A 12 2.29 -17.78 19.70
C THR A 12 2.05 -16.61 20.63
N VAL A 13 0.88 -16.00 20.55
CA VAL A 13 0.49 -14.84 21.36
C VAL A 13 -0.77 -15.15 22.14
N VAL A 14 -0.99 -14.43 23.23
CA VAL A 14 -2.23 -14.53 24.00
C VAL A 14 -3.29 -13.65 23.36
N THR A 15 -4.47 -14.19 23.11
CA THR A 15 -5.61 -13.43 22.58
C THR A 15 -5.96 -12.25 23.47
N ASN A 16 -6.40 -11.13 22.88
CA ASN A 16 -6.77 -9.90 23.59
C ASN A 16 -5.62 -9.26 24.39
N GLN A 17 -4.35 -9.56 24.07
CA GLN A 17 -3.19 -8.86 24.60
C GLN A 17 -2.40 -8.20 23.46
N GLU A 18 -2.09 -6.93 23.62
CA GLU A 18 -1.20 -6.22 22.69
C GLU A 18 0.16 -6.92 22.67
N THR A 19 0.62 -7.30 21.48
CA THR A 19 1.89 -8.01 21.30
C THR A 19 2.70 -7.32 20.22
N SER A 20 4.00 -7.14 20.50
CA SER A 20 4.96 -6.64 19.53
C SER A 20 5.80 -7.78 18.98
N ILE A 21 5.82 -7.91 17.65
CA ILE A 21 6.63 -8.92 16.95
C ILE A 21 7.79 -8.22 16.27
N THR A 22 9.02 -8.67 16.56
CA THR A 22 10.22 -8.13 15.93
C THR A 22 10.57 -8.92 14.68
N LEU A 23 10.61 -8.24 13.53
CA LEU A 23 11.04 -8.85 12.26
C LEU A 23 12.57 -8.79 12.13
N PRO A 24 13.25 -9.92 11.78
CA PRO A 24 14.70 -9.98 11.65
C PRO A 24 15.22 -9.29 10.39
N LYS A 25 14.45 -9.31 9.30
CA LYS A 25 14.72 -8.57 8.05
C LYS A 25 13.56 -7.60 7.80
N ARG A 26 13.89 -6.37 7.36
CA ARG A 26 12.93 -5.29 7.14
C ARG A 26 13.23 -4.56 5.84
N TYR A 27 12.48 -4.91 4.82
CA TYR A 27 12.33 -4.18 3.58
C TYR A 27 11.15 -3.21 3.70
N ALA A 28 11.41 -1.93 3.44
CA ALA A 28 10.41 -0.89 3.50
C ALA A 28 9.69 -0.78 2.16
N TRP A 29 8.38 -0.62 2.21
CA TRP A 29 7.56 -0.34 1.05
C TRP A 29 7.76 1.10 0.58
N SER A 30 7.90 1.29 -0.72
CA SER A 30 7.73 2.56 -1.42
C SER A 30 7.06 2.32 -2.78
N PRO A 31 6.58 3.37 -3.47
CA PRO A 31 6.13 3.22 -4.84
C PRO A 31 7.17 2.56 -5.76
N GLU A 32 8.46 2.82 -5.58
CA GLU A 32 9.54 2.24 -6.37
C GLU A 32 9.83 0.78 -5.99
N THR A 33 9.73 0.44 -4.69
CA THR A 33 9.98 -0.90 -4.15
C THR A 33 8.78 -1.36 -3.31
N PRO A 34 7.72 -1.91 -3.93
CA PRO A 34 6.47 -2.26 -3.26
C PRO A 34 6.55 -3.61 -2.51
N GLU A 35 7.38 -3.62 -1.46
CA GLU A 35 7.64 -4.79 -0.60
C GLU A 35 6.44 -5.09 0.31
N LEU A 36 5.89 -6.30 0.21
CA LEU A 36 4.83 -6.79 1.10
C LEU A 36 5.28 -8.09 1.78
N TYR A 37 4.70 -8.32 2.95
CA TYR A 37 4.89 -9.49 3.79
C TYR A 37 3.59 -10.23 3.91
N ASP A 38 3.61 -11.53 3.66
CA ASP A 38 2.46 -12.38 3.95
C ASP A 38 2.39 -12.65 5.45
N VAL A 39 1.16 -12.74 5.96
CA VAL A 39 0.88 -13.07 7.36
C VAL A 39 -0.25 -14.09 7.42
N THR A 40 -0.04 -15.13 8.21
CA THR A 40 -1.07 -16.12 8.52
C THR A 40 -1.24 -16.18 10.03
N VAL A 41 -2.49 -16.12 10.48
CA VAL A 41 -2.88 -16.24 11.88
C VAL A 41 -3.76 -17.47 12.01
N ASN A 42 -3.38 -18.38 12.91
CA ASN A 42 -4.11 -19.60 13.20
C ASN A 42 -4.69 -19.53 14.63
N MET A 43 -5.94 -19.95 14.81
CA MET A 43 -6.59 -20.07 16.13
C MET A 43 -7.48 -21.31 16.18
N GLY A 44 -7.00 -22.38 16.82
CA GLY A 44 -7.68 -23.66 16.80
C GLY A 44 -7.71 -24.24 15.39
N GLU A 45 -8.91 -24.47 14.86
CA GLU A 45 -9.13 -24.91 13.47
C GLU A 45 -9.30 -23.75 12.48
N ASP A 46 -9.40 -22.51 12.96
CA ASP A 46 -9.58 -21.33 12.11
C ASP A 46 -8.23 -20.75 11.65
N CYS A 47 -8.18 -20.26 10.41
CA CYS A 47 -6.98 -19.73 9.76
C CYS A 47 -7.33 -18.55 8.86
N VAL A 48 -6.69 -17.41 9.11
CA VAL A 48 -6.80 -16.20 8.28
C VAL A 48 -5.43 -15.87 7.69
N SER A 49 -5.39 -15.65 6.38
CA SER A 49 -4.20 -15.14 5.69
C SER A 49 -4.46 -13.75 5.14
N SER A 50 -3.44 -12.91 5.21
CA SER A 50 -3.44 -11.54 4.70
C SER A 50 -2.00 -11.13 4.36
N TYR A 51 -1.78 -9.85 4.10
CA TYR A 51 -0.47 -9.28 3.94
C TYR A 51 -0.38 -7.93 4.67
N PHE A 52 0.85 -7.45 4.88
CA PHE A 52 1.10 -6.08 5.33
C PHE A 52 2.35 -5.52 4.66
N SER A 53 2.58 -4.22 4.88
CA SER A 53 3.76 -3.51 4.40
C SER A 53 4.37 -2.66 5.50
N LEU A 54 5.68 -2.40 5.41
CA LEU A 54 6.37 -1.52 6.34
C LEU A 54 6.65 -0.20 5.66
N ARG A 55 5.96 0.87 6.06
CA ARG A 55 6.27 2.23 5.62
C ARG A 55 6.07 3.23 6.74
N LYS A 56 6.81 4.34 6.67
CA LYS A 56 6.62 5.49 7.57
C LYS A 56 6.34 6.74 6.78
N ILE A 57 5.18 7.36 7.02
CA ILE A 57 4.85 8.71 6.56
C ILE A 57 5.16 9.69 7.68
N SER A 58 5.85 10.78 7.36
CA SER A 58 6.23 11.79 8.36
C SER A 58 6.42 13.15 7.71
N VAL A 59 6.60 14.18 8.53
CA VAL A 59 7.09 15.50 8.10
C VAL A 59 8.50 15.68 8.66
N VAL A 60 9.44 16.10 7.81
CA VAL A 60 10.84 16.36 8.19
C VAL A 60 11.25 17.76 7.72
N ARG A 61 12.33 18.31 8.30
CA ARG A 61 12.97 19.52 7.75
C ARG A 61 14.05 19.10 6.76
N ASP A 62 14.10 19.76 5.60
CA ASP A 62 15.23 19.62 4.67
C ASP A 62 16.46 20.41 5.15
N VAL A 63 17.53 20.39 4.37
CA VAL A 63 18.79 21.10 4.67
C VAL A 63 18.64 22.61 4.77
N GLN A 64 17.54 23.17 4.25
CA GLN A 64 17.21 24.60 4.30
C GLN A 64 16.24 24.90 5.47
N GLY A 65 15.90 23.91 6.30
CA GLY A 65 14.96 24.05 7.41
C GLY A 65 13.48 24.02 6.99
N THR A 66 13.18 23.82 5.70
CA THR A 66 11.81 23.80 5.17
C THR A 66 11.12 22.48 5.47
N LEU A 67 9.86 22.52 5.89
CA LEU A 67 9.08 21.31 6.14
C LEU A 67 8.76 20.60 4.81
N ARG A 68 9.00 19.29 4.77
CA ARG A 68 8.73 18.40 3.64
C ARG A 68 7.99 17.17 4.11
N PHE A 69 7.06 16.67 3.29
CA PHE A 69 6.59 15.31 3.45
C PHE A 69 7.74 14.33 3.23
N ALA A 70 7.75 13.27 4.02
CA ALA A 70 8.76 12.24 3.95
C ALA A 70 8.13 10.85 3.95
N LEU A 71 8.70 9.98 3.12
CA LEU A 71 8.46 8.56 3.08
C LEU A 71 9.73 7.86 3.59
N ASN A 72 9.57 6.98 4.57
CA ASN A 72 10.66 6.22 5.18
C ASN A 72 11.80 7.12 5.70
N GLY A 73 11.43 8.29 6.26
CA GLY A 73 12.34 9.25 6.87
C GLY A 73 13.09 10.17 5.90
N ARG A 74 12.83 10.08 4.59
CA ARG A 74 13.47 10.91 3.56
C ARG A 74 12.44 11.80 2.89
N PRO A 75 12.75 13.09 2.58
CA PRO A 75 11.88 13.94 1.79
C PRO A 75 11.43 13.22 0.52
N TYR A 76 10.11 13.22 0.28
CA TYR A 76 9.51 12.47 -0.82
C TYR A 76 8.48 13.32 -1.53
N PHE A 77 8.67 13.50 -2.84
CA PHE A 77 7.76 14.27 -3.67
C PHE A 77 6.63 13.35 -4.17
N MET A 78 5.41 13.63 -3.69
CA MET A 78 4.21 12.94 -4.14
C MET A 78 3.74 13.56 -5.45
N ASN A 79 4.19 13.01 -6.58
CA ASN A 79 3.70 13.37 -7.90
C ASN A 79 2.32 12.72 -8.10
N GLY A 80 1.29 13.43 -7.66
CA GLY A 80 -0.07 12.93 -7.58
C GLY A 80 -0.96 13.34 -8.75
N VAL A 81 -1.91 12.47 -9.09
CA VAL A 81 -3.00 12.75 -10.03
C VAL A 81 -4.34 12.63 -9.32
N LEU A 82 -5.30 13.48 -9.69
CA LEU A 82 -6.69 13.35 -9.24
C LEU A 82 -7.37 12.24 -10.07
N ASP A 83 -7.78 11.19 -9.39
CA ASP A 83 -8.37 10.00 -9.99
C ASP A 83 -9.88 9.97 -9.67
N GLN A 84 -10.68 10.09 -10.74
CA GLN A 84 -12.15 10.06 -10.65
C GLN A 84 -12.72 8.64 -10.53
N GLY A 85 -11.99 7.63 -10.99
CA GLY A 85 -12.45 6.23 -11.00
C GLY A 85 -13.69 5.99 -11.87
N TYR A 86 -13.80 6.70 -13.00
CA TYR A 86 -14.86 6.49 -13.99
C TYR A 86 -14.49 5.44 -15.04
N TRP A 87 -15.45 4.58 -15.34
CA TRP A 87 -15.36 3.51 -16.32
C TRP A 87 -16.47 3.67 -17.35
N PRO A 88 -16.20 3.51 -18.66
CA PRO A 88 -17.19 3.73 -19.71
C PRO A 88 -18.46 2.88 -19.56
N ASP A 89 -18.31 1.59 -19.21
CA ASP A 89 -19.42 0.62 -19.21
C ASP A 89 -20.10 0.48 -17.85
N THR A 90 -19.37 0.77 -16.77
CA THR A 90 -19.75 0.43 -15.40
C THR A 90 -19.76 1.64 -14.46
N LEU A 91 -19.44 2.83 -14.98
CA LEU A 91 -19.35 4.11 -14.28
C LEU A 91 -18.38 4.06 -13.10
N LEU A 92 -18.81 3.61 -11.92
CA LEU A 92 -18.02 3.70 -10.69
C LEU A 92 -17.31 2.41 -10.30
N THR A 93 -17.57 1.29 -10.97
CA THR A 93 -16.94 0.01 -10.63
C THR A 93 -15.99 -0.41 -11.75
N PRO A 94 -14.75 -0.84 -11.48
CA PRO A 94 -13.90 -1.39 -12.54
C PRO A 94 -14.59 -2.59 -13.21
N PRO A 95 -14.57 -2.70 -14.55
CA PRO A 95 -15.28 -3.78 -15.25
C PRO A 95 -14.64 -5.16 -14.99
N ASN A 96 -13.34 -5.20 -14.69
CA ASN A 96 -12.61 -6.39 -14.26
C ASN A 96 -11.24 -6.00 -13.67
N GLU A 97 -10.55 -6.98 -13.09
CA GLU A 97 -9.23 -6.80 -12.46
C GLU A 97 -8.14 -6.33 -13.43
N GLU A 98 -8.12 -6.84 -14.67
CA GLU A 98 -7.11 -6.43 -15.65
C GLU A 98 -7.29 -4.97 -16.10
N ALA A 99 -8.52 -4.48 -16.17
CA ALA A 99 -8.80 -3.07 -16.45
C ALA A 99 -8.27 -2.17 -15.32
N LEU A 100 -8.56 -2.53 -14.06
CA LEU A 100 -8.06 -1.83 -12.87
C LEU A 100 -6.53 -1.81 -12.82
N LYS A 101 -5.90 -2.97 -13.03
CA LYS A 101 -4.43 -3.11 -13.10
C LYS A 101 -3.84 -2.25 -14.22
N ARG A 102 -4.45 -2.26 -15.40
CA ARG A 102 -3.99 -1.45 -16.53
C ARG A 102 -4.05 0.03 -16.21
N ASP A 103 -5.11 0.50 -15.57
CA ASP A 103 -5.27 1.89 -15.16
C ASP A 103 -4.17 2.32 -14.18
N ILE A 104 -3.96 1.56 -13.11
CA ILE A 104 -2.91 1.78 -12.11
C ILE A 104 -1.50 1.80 -12.76
N LEU A 105 -1.20 0.81 -13.60
CA LEU A 105 0.10 0.71 -14.26
C LEU A 105 0.32 1.83 -15.28
N THR A 106 -0.73 2.28 -15.96
CA THR A 106 -0.65 3.40 -16.89
C THR A 106 -0.28 4.69 -16.15
N MET A 107 -0.95 4.98 -15.03
CA MET A 107 -0.64 6.14 -14.20
C MET A 107 0.81 6.11 -13.70
N LYS A 108 1.29 4.93 -13.31
CA LYS A 108 2.68 4.73 -12.91
C LYS A 108 3.66 4.96 -14.07
N GLN A 109 3.36 4.42 -15.25
CA GLN A 109 4.21 4.54 -16.45
C GLN A 109 4.38 5.99 -16.90
N VAL A 110 3.36 6.82 -16.74
CA VAL A 110 3.43 8.25 -17.07
C VAL A 110 4.07 9.10 -15.96
N GLY A 111 4.56 8.47 -14.88
CA GLY A 111 5.39 9.10 -13.86
C GLY A 111 4.66 9.53 -12.59
N PHE A 112 3.37 9.21 -12.43
CA PHE A 112 2.68 9.43 -11.16
C PHE A 112 3.07 8.35 -10.15
N ASN A 113 3.16 8.75 -8.87
CA ASN A 113 3.44 7.84 -7.76
C ASN A 113 2.36 7.89 -6.66
N THR A 114 1.35 8.74 -6.84
CA THR A 114 0.23 8.91 -5.93
C THR A 114 -1.08 9.04 -6.70
N LEU A 115 -2.11 8.28 -6.31
CA LEU A 115 -3.48 8.45 -6.77
C LEU A 115 -4.30 9.14 -5.69
N ARG A 116 -4.88 10.30 -5.99
CA ARG A 116 -5.83 10.97 -5.10
C ARG A 116 -7.24 10.67 -5.57
N LYS A 117 -7.95 9.81 -4.84
CA LYS A 117 -9.33 9.47 -5.19
C LYS A 117 -10.27 10.63 -4.90
N HIS A 118 -11.07 10.98 -5.90
CA HIS A 118 -11.98 12.10 -5.84
C HIS A 118 -13.33 11.66 -5.24
N VAL A 119 -13.54 11.98 -3.96
CA VAL A 119 -14.84 11.85 -3.25
C VAL A 119 -15.47 10.45 -3.41
N LYS A 120 -14.64 9.42 -3.31
CA LYS A 120 -15.02 8.01 -3.48
C LYS A 120 -14.14 7.12 -2.62
N VAL A 121 -14.75 6.12 -2.01
CA VAL A 121 -14.05 4.95 -1.44
C VAL A 121 -14.00 3.87 -2.50
N GLU A 122 -12.81 3.34 -2.76
CA GLU A 122 -12.61 2.29 -3.76
C GLU A 122 -12.77 0.88 -3.17
N THR A 123 -12.79 -0.12 -4.03
CA THR A 123 -12.81 -1.53 -3.63
C THR A 123 -11.51 -1.94 -2.92
N GLU A 124 -11.57 -2.98 -2.10
CA GLU A 124 -10.38 -3.59 -1.49
C GLU A 124 -9.36 -4.01 -2.56
N SER A 125 -9.83 -4.54 -3.70
CA SER A 125 -9.00 -4.90 -4.85
C SER A 125 -8.19 -3.71 -5.41
N PHE A 126 -8.76 -2.50 -5.46
CA PHE A 126 -8.02 -1.29 -5.86
C PHE A 126 -6.86 -1.00 -4.90
N TYR A 127 -7.12 -1.05 -3.59
CA TYR A 127 -6.07 -0.79 -2.58
C TYR A 127 -4.99 -1.87 -2.64
N ALA A 128 -5.38 -3.14 -2.75
CA ALA A 128 -4.44 -4.25 -2.88
C ALA A 128 -3.58 -4.16 -4.15
N MET A 129 -4.15 -3.74 -5.27
CA MET A 129 -3.37 -3.49 -6.48
C MET A 129 -2.45 -2.28 -6.34
N CYS A 130 -2.83 -1.22 -5.63
CA CYS A 130 -1.93 -0.10 -5.35
C CYS A 130 -0.76 -0.52 -4.46
N ASP A 131 -1.01 -1.35 -3.45
CA ASP A 131 0.04 -1.95 -2.61
C ASP A 131 0.96 -2.84 -3.43
N LEU A 132 0.40 -3.63 -4.36
CA LEU A 132 1.12 -4.55 -5.24
C LEU A 132 2.00 -3.83 -6.26
N TYR A 133 1.43 -2.86 -6.96
CA TYR A 133 2.09 -2.18 -8.06
C TYR A 133 2.83 -0.92 -7.62
N GLY A 134 2.75 -0.53 -6.34
CA GLY A 134 3.49 0.58 -5.78
C GLY A 134 2.94 1.93 -6.18
N MET A 135 1.76 2.28 -5.64
CA MET A 135 1.15 3.59 -5.72
C MET A 135 0.72 4.04 -4.32
N LEU A 136 1.09 5.26 -3.93
CA LEU A 136 0.48 5.89 -2.75
C LEU A 136 -0.97 6.23 -3.07
N VAL A 137 -1.85 6.13 -2.08
CA VAL A 137 -3.25 6.49 -2.24
C VAL A 137 -3.63 7.57 -1.24
N TRP A 138 -4.23 8.64 -1.73
CA TRP A 138 -4.92 9.63 -0.92
C TRP A 138 -6.41 9.42 -1.09
N SER A 139 -7.01 8.74 -0.12
CA SER A 139 -8.47 8.59 -0.05
C SER A 139 -9.07 9.79 0.66
N GLY A 140 -10.14 10.36 0.10
CA GLY A 140 -11.02 11.24 0.86
C GLY A 140 -11.95 10.40 1.73
N HIS A 141 -12.25 10.87 2.94
CA HIS A 141 -13.50 10.48 3.59
C HIS A 141 -14.58 11.36 2.97
N ALA A 142 -15.62 10.75 2.41
CA ALA A 142 -16.87 11.45 2.16
C ALA A 142 -17.64 11.56 3.47
#